data_AF-A0AAD0X3Q0-F1
#
_entry.id   AF-A0AAD0X3Q0-F1
#
_cell.length_a   1.000
_cell.length_b   1.000
_cell.length_c   1.000
_cell.angle_alpha   90.00
_cell.angle_beta   90.00
_cell.angle_gamma   90.00
#
_symmetry.space_group_name_H-M   'P 1'
#
loop_
_entity.id
_entity.type
_entity.pdbx_description
1 polymer ?
#
loop_
_entity_poly.entity_id
_entity_poly.type
_entity_poly.pdbx_seq_one_letter_code
_entity_poly.pdbx_strand_id
1 'polypeptide(L)'
;MTSPDLNLNATTATSLIGQTVMMELVLEDEPESLWRCFHIVGLVAPIPGLVKEGHFLCFNALQEEQFPNEIFWCDIRTLTTLHRRPLEGADQLPPALGGLIRSGAALPARRNSSTVPANGSTGAAHP
;
A
#
# COMPACT_ATOMS: atom_id res chain seq x y z
N MET A 1 27.63 3.56 9.67
CA MET A 1 26.42 2.79 10.05
C MET A 1 26.40 1.55 9.18
N THR A 2 26.77 0.39 9.73
CA THR A 2 26.67 -0.90 9.06
C THR A 2 25.20 -1.24 8.92
N SER A 3 24.65 -1.11 7.71
CA SER A 3 23.33 -1.67 7.40
C SER A 3 23.43 -3.19 7.52
N PRO A 4 22.35 -3.88 7.92
CA PRO A 4 22.33 -5.33 7.90
C PRO A 4 22.63 -5.81 6.48
N ASP A 5 23.68 -6.61 6.32
CA ASP A 5 24.04 -7.17 5.01
C ASP A 5 22.86 -8.02 4.51
N LEU A 6 22.22 -7.53 3.45
CA LEU A 6 21.16 -8.25 2.76
C LEU A 6 21.79 -9.50 2.11
N ASN A 7 21.65 -10.65 2.75
CA ASN A 7 22.22 -11.92 2.26
C ASN A 7 21.31 -12.52 1.17
N LEU A 8 21.39 -11.96 -0.04
CA LEU A 8 20.74 -12.51 -1.23
C LEU A 8 21.57 -13.69 -1.78
N ASN A 9 20.88 -14.78 -2.04
CA ASN A 9 21.39 -15.89 -2.83
C ASN A 9 20.30 -16.32 -3.83
N ALA A 10 20.66 -17.16 -4.80
CA ALA A 10 19.74 -17.57 -5.86
C ALA A 10 18.42 -18.16 -5.31
N THR A 11 18.48 -18.92 -4.21
CA THR A 11 17.29 -19.54 -3.59
C THR A 11 16.35 -18.50 -2.99
N THR A 12 16.87 -17.58 -2.18
CA THR A 12 16.04 -16.51 -1.58
C THR A 12 15.55 -15.54 -2.64
N ALA A 13 16.39 -15.19 -3.61
CA ALA A 13 16.05 -14.32 -4.72
C ALA A 13 14.94 -14.89 -5.62
N THR A 14 14.92 -16.22 -5.84
CA THR A 14 13.88 -16.88 -6.65
C THR A 14 12.49 -16.69 -6.04
N SER A 15 12.37 -16.67 -4.70
CA SER A 15 11.09 -16.46 -4.01
C SER A 15 10.50 -15.06 -4.21
N LEU A 16 11.31 -14.11 -4.67
CA LEU A 16 10.91 -12.72 -4.90
C LEU A 16 10.38 -12.48 -6.33
N ILE A 17 10.50 -13.46 -7.24
CA ILE A 17 9.96 -13.33 -8.59
C ILE A 17 8.43 -13.19 -8.53
N GLY A 18 7.91 -12.20 -9.26
CA GLY A 18 6.50 -11.82 -9.27
C GLY A 18 6.08 -10.91 -8.13
N GLN A 19 6.98 -10.58 -7.20
CA GLN A 19 6.70 -9.66 -6.09
C GLN A 19 6.94 -8.20 -6.51
N THR A 20 6.15 -7.31 -5.92
CA THR A 20 6.46 -5.88 -5.88
C THR A 20 7.31 -5.62 -4.64
N VAL A 21 8.42 -4.91 -4.80
CA VAL A 21 9.36 -4.63 -3.72
C VAL A 21 9.76 -3.16 -3.68
N MET A 22 10.03 -2.67 -2.49
CA MET A 22 10.76 -1.41 -2.28
C MET A 22 12.23 -1.74 -2.07
N MET A 23 13.11 -1.09 -2.84
CA MET A 23 14.56 -1.23 -2.73
C MET A 23 15.20 0.11 -2.41
N GLU A 24 16.16 0.10 -1.48
CA GLU A 24 17.14 1.16 -1.29
C GLU A 24 18.40 0.79 -2.07
N LEU A 25 18.76 1.60 -3.05
CA LEU A 25 19.92 1.41 -3.91
C LEU A 25 21.05 2.35 -3.50
N VAL A 26 22.27 1.85 -3.46
CA VAL A 26 23.50 2.62 -3.29
C VAL A 26 24.26 2.52 -4.61
N LEU A 27 24.27 3.60 -5.37
CA LEU A 27 24.97 3.68 -6.66
C LEU A 27 26.31 4.36 -6.44
N GLU A 28 27.38 3.83 -7.04
CA GLU A 28 28.76 4.34 -6.82
C GLU A 28 28.91 5.84 -7.12
N ASP A 29 28.18 6.34 -8.11
CA ASP A 29 28.25 7.74 -8.57
C ASP A 29 27.31 8.69 -7.81
N GLU A 30 26.46 8.19 -6.92
CA GLU A 30 25.46 8.98 -6.21
C GLU A 30 25.75 9.03 -4.70
N PRO A 31 25.87 10.25 -4.11
CA PRO A 31 26.19 10.37 -2.69
C PRO A 31 25.04 9.93 -1.77
N GLU A 32 23.81 9.90 -2.29
CA GLU A 32 22.60 9.55 -1.54
C GLU A 32 21.99 8.25 -2.05
N SER A 33 21.45 7.45 -1.12
CA SER A 33 20.74 6.23 -1.48
C SER A 33 19.41 6.54 -2.17
N LEU A 34 19.12 5.81 -3.25
CA LEU A 34 17.93 5.99 -4.05
C LEU A 34 16.87 4.95 -3.68
N TRP A 35 15.66 5.39 -3.36
CA TRP A 35 14.52 4.50 -3.09
C TRP A 35 13.66 4.32 -4.34
N ARG A 36 13.41 3.06 -4.72
CA ARG A 36 12.60 2.71 -5.88
C ARG A 36 11.68 1.53 -5.60
N CYS A 37 10.50 1.57 -6.23
CA CYS A 37 9.54 0.49 -6.20
C CYS A 37 9.66 -0.30 -7.51
N PHE A 38 9.86 -1.61 -7.42
CA PHE A 38 10.07 -2.48 -8.58
C PHE A 38 9.14 -3.69 -8.57
N HIS A 39 8.79 -4.16 -9.76
CA HIS A 39 8.28 -5.50 -9.99
C HIS A 39 9.44 -6.41 -10.41
N ILE A 40 9.75 -7.43 -9.60
CA ILE A 40 10.79 -8.41 -9.96
C ILE A 40 10.17 -9.41 -10.93
N VAL A 41 10.73 -9.52 -12.13
CA VAL A 41 10.26 -10.45 -13.18
C VAL A 41 11.23 -11.59 -13.44
N GLY A 42 12.48 -11.47 -13.00
CA GLY A 42 13.48 -12.51 -13.16
C GLY A 42 14.74 -12.24 -12.33
N LEU A 43 15.69 -13.15 -12.42
CA LEU A 43 17.01 -13.00 -11.85
C LEU A 43 18.05 -13.69 -12.72
N VAL A 44 19.28 -13.21 -12.64
CA VAL A 44 20.47 -13.91 -13.10
C VAL A 44 21.26 -14.32 -11.87
N ALA A 45 21.44 -15.62 -11.67
CA ALA A 45 22.22 -16.14 -10.56
C ALA A 45 23.73 -16.00 -10.84
N PRO A 46 24.55 -15.74 -9.82
CA PRO A 46 26.00 -15.76 -10.00
C PRO A 46 26.45 -17.19 -10.36
N ILE A 47 27.27 -17.30 -11.40
CA ILE A 47 27.83 -18.57 -11.91
C ILE A 47 29.35 -18.40 -11.97
N PRO A 48 30.13 -19.16 -11.18
CA PRO A 48 31.58 -19.05 -11.18
C PRO A 48 32.18 -19.13 -12.59
N GLY A 49 32.95 -18.11 -12.97
CA GLY A 49 33.60 -18.02 -14.29
C GLY A 49 32.70 -17.53 -15.44
N LEU A 50 31.42 -17.23 -15.18
CA LEU A 50 30.49 -16.73 -16.20
C LEU A 50 29.77 -15.45 -15.77
N VAL A 51 29.09 -15.48 -14.62
CA VAL A 51 28.35 -14.34 -14.05
C VAL A 51 28.94 -14.03 -12.68
N LYS A 52 29.59 -12.86 -12.57
CA LYS A 52 30.28 -12.44 -11.34
C LYS A 52 29.30 -12.09 -10.22
N GLU A 53 28.32 -11.25 -10.53
CA GLU A 53 27.36 -10.72 -9.57
C GLU A 53 25.94 -11.14 -9.94
N GLY A 54 25.19 -11.60 -8.95
CA GLY A 54 23.77 -11.85 -9.12
C GLY A 54 23.00 -10.53 -9.24
N HIS A 55 21.94 -10.54 -10.05
CA HIS A 55 21.09 -9.36 -10.22
C HIS A 55 19.64 -9.76 -10.51
N PHE A 56 18.72 -8.84 -10.24
CA PHE A 56 17.33 -8.96 -10.63
C PHE A 56 17.08 -8.33 -11.99
N LEU A 57 16.05 -8.82 -12.68
CA LEU A 57 15.41 -8.14 -13.79
C LEU A 57 14.11 -7.52 -13.25
N CYS A 58 14.01 -6.19 -13.33
CA CYS A 58 13.00 -5.41 -12.65
C CYS A 58 12.34 -4.39 -13.58
N PHE A 59 11.02 -4.24 -13.50
CA PHE A 59 10.33 -3.05 -14.04
C PHE A 59 10.07 -2.06 -12.92
N ASN A 60 10.21 -0.76 -13.18
CA ASN A 60 9.74 0.26 -12.25
C ASN A 60 8.21 0.14 -12.05
N ALA A 61 7.76 0.11 -10.79
CA ALA A 61 6.35 -0.05 -10.46
C ALA A 61 5.54 1.26 -10.57
N LEU A 62 6.22 2.40 -10.69
CA LEU A 62 5.63 3.74 -10.72
C LEU A 62 5.77 4.43 -12.08
N GLN A 63 6.57 3.87 -12.99
CA GLN A 63 6.83 4.44 -14.30
C GLN A 63 6.86 3.33 -15.35
N GLU A 64 6.22 3.57 -16.48
CA GLU A 64 6.27 2.64 -17.61
C GLU A 64 7.66 2.61 -18.24
N GLU A 65 8.13 1.39 -18.52
CA GLU A 65 9.41 1.11 -19.14
C GLU A 65 9.23 0.03 -20.21
N GLN A 66 10.00 0.12 -21.30
CA GLN A 66 9.91 -0.84 -22.39
C GLN A 66 10.58 -2.17 -22.08
N PHE A 67 11.66 -2.14 -21.29
CA PHE A 67 12.51 -3.27 -20.97
C PHE A 67 12.83 -3.29 -19.47
N PRO A 68 13.08 -4.46 -18.88
CA PRO A 68 13.46 -4.53 -17.48
C PRO A 68 14.87 -3.96 -17.25
N ASN A 69 15.04 -3.29 -16.11
CA ASN A 69 16.33 -2.87 -15.59
C ASN A 69 17.05 -4.04 -14.91
N GLU A 70 18.38 -4.05 -15.03
CA GLU A 70 19.25 -4.93 -14.24
C GLU A 70 19.58 -4.25 -12.92
N ILE A 71 19.26 -4.89 -11.80
CA ILE A 71 19.56 -4.38 -10.45
C ILE A 71 20.46 -5.37 -9.73
N PHE A 72 21.75 -5.04 -9.58
CA PHE A 72 22.74 -5.90 -8.97
C PHE A 72 22.56 -6.01 -7.45
N TRP A 73 22.74 -7.21 -6.91
CA TRP A 73 22.54 -7.44 -5.48
C TRP A 73 23.50 -6.63 -4.60
N CYS A 74 24.70 -6.31 -5.10
CA CYS A 74 25.67 -5.47 -4.41
C CYS A 74 25.20 -4.02 -4.22
N ASP A 75 24.33 -3.54 -5.10
CA ASP A 75 23.82 -2.17 -5.04
C ASP A 75 22.60 -2.06 -4.12
N ILE A 76 22.03 -3.19 -3.68
CA ILE A 76 20.83 -3.21 -2.85
C ILE A 76 21.22 -3.17 -1.37
N ARG A 77 20.93 -2.05 -0.73
CA ARG A 77 21.15 -1.86 0.71
C ARG A 77 20.04 -2.46 1.55
N THR A 78 18.78 -2.25 1.14
CA THR A 78 17.61 -2.85 1.78
C THR A 78 16.56 -3.25 0.74
N LEU A 79 15.83 -4.33 1.03
CA LEU A 79 14.75 -4.84 0.18
C LEU A 79 13.58 -5.25 1.06
N THR A 80 12.39 -4.76 0.75
CA THR A 80 11.15 -5.14 1.45
C THR A 80 10.04 -5.44 0.44
N THR A 81 9.39 -6.59 0.59
CA THR A 81 8.22 -6.95 -0.22
C THR A 81 7.02 -6.09 0.16
N LEU A 82 6.37 -5.52 -0.86
CA LEU A 82 5.15 -4.74 -0.69
C LEU A 82 3.96 -5.64 -0.97
N HIS A 83 3.07 -5.74 0.01
CA HIS A 83 1.82 -6.48 -0.14
C HIS A 83 0.68 -5.52 -0.41
N ARG A 84 -0.17 -5.87 -1.39
CA ARG A 84 -1.40 -5.12 -1.64
C ARG A 84 -2.31 -5.26 -0.43
N ARG A 85 -2.58 -4.14 0.23
CA ARG A 85 -3.64 -4.05 1.24
C ARG A 85 -4.94 -3.62 0.54
N PRO A 86 -6.04 -4.38 0.66
CA PRO A 86 -7.34 -3.88 0.28
C PRO A 86 -7.64 -2.63 1.10
N LEU A 87 -7.92 -1.52 0.44
CA LEU A 87 -8.47 -0.35 1.11
C LEU A 87 -9.97 -0.57 1.25
N GLU A 88 -10.48 -0.57 2.49
CA GLU A 88 -11.92 -0.63 2.71
C GLU A 88 -12.59 0.55 1.99
N GLY A 89 -13.55 0.23 1.11
CA GLY A 89 -14.27 1.24 0.33
C GLY A 89 -13.68 1.59 -1.05
N ALA A 90 -12.57 0.99 -1.50
CA ALA A 90 -12.04 1.24 -2.86
C ALA A 90 -12.96 0.72 -3.98
N ASP A 91 -13.79 -0.29 -3.70
CA ASP A 91 -14.83 -0.78 -4.61
C ASP A 91 -16.15 0.01 -4.49
N GLN A 92 -16.25 0.97 -3.57
CA GLN A 92 -17.38 1.88 -3.55
C GLN A 92 -17.16 2.93 -4.65
N LEU A 93 -18.02 2.85 -5.69
CA LEU A 93 -18.18 3.94 -6.66
C LEU A 93 -18.22 5.27 -5.88
N PRO A 94 -17.42 6.28 -6.28
CA PRO A 94 -17.50 7.59 -5.67
C PRO A 94 -18.98 8.02 -5.68
N PRO A 95 -19.52 8.56 -4.56
CA PRO A 95 -20.87 9.09 -4.59
C PRO A 95 -20.92 10.09 -5.72
N ALA A 96 -21.79 9.82 -6.71
CA ALA A 96 -21.84 10.61 -7.93
C ALA A 96 -21.84 12.10 -7.56
N LEU A 97 -20.83 12.83 -8.03
CA LEU A 97 -20.71 14.29 -7.96
C LEU A 97 -21.77 14.96 -8.88
N GLY A 98 -22.98 14.42 -8.91
CA GLY A 98 -24.12 14.85 -9.73
C GLY A 98 -25.35 15.25 -8.91
N GLY A 99 -25.22 15.42 -7.59
CA GLY A 99 -26.35 15.71 -6.70
C GLY A 99 -26.43 17.14 -6.14
N LEU A 100 -25.40 17.97 -6.28
CA LEU A 100 -25.34 19.26 -5.56
C LEU A 100 -26.07 20.43 -6.23
N ILE A 101 -26.84 20.18 -7.29
CA ILE A 101 -27.85 21.14 -7.74
C ILE A 101 -29.23 20.48 -7.73
N ARG A 102 -29.83 20.43 -6.54
CA ARG A 102 -31.28 20.52 -6.42
C ARG A 102 -31.61 21.51 -5.32
N SER A 103 -31.88 22.74 -5.76
CA SER A 103 -32.63 23.73 -4.99
C SER A 103 -33.87 23.10 -4.36
N GLY A 104 -34.07 23.36 -3.07
CA GLY A 104 -35.35 23.21 -2.39
C GLY A 104 -35.73 21.80 -1.97
N ALA A 105 -35.19 21.31 -0.85
CA ALA A 105 -35.87 20.30 -0.04
C ALA A 105 -35.92 20.79 1.41
N ALA A 106 -37.13 21.06 1.88
CA ALA A 106 -37.44 21.56 3.20
C ALA A 106 -36.88 20.66 4.31
N LEU A 107 -36.43 21.31 5.39
CA LEU A 107 -36.14 20.70 6.69
C LEU A 107 -37.27 19.71 7.07
N PRO A 108 -36.97 18.50 7.55
CA PRO A 108 -38.01 17.59 8.01
C PRO A 108 -38.76 18.24 9.18
N ALA A 109 -40.06 18.47 8.97
CA ALA A 109 -40.96 18.92 10.01
C ALA A 109 -41.04 17.84 11.10
N ARG A 110 -40.59 18.21 12.31
CA ARG A 110 -40.78 17.48 13.56
C ARG A 110 -42.28 17.18 13.75
N ARG A 111 -42.68 15.95 13.43
CA ARG A 111 -44.08 15.49 13.56
C ARG A 111 -44.26 14.85 14.93
N ASN A 112 -45.12 15.46 15.73
CA ASN A 112 -45.63 14.95 17.01
C ASN A 112 -46.08 13.49 16.89
N SER A 113 -45.60 12.62 17.77
CA SER A 113 -46.29 11.36 18.11
C SER A 113 -46.78 11.47 19.55
N SER A 114 -48.10 11.37 19.72
CA SER A 114 -48.77 11.30 21.02
C SER A 114 -48.74 9.86 21.52
N THR A 115 -47.86 9.58 22.46
CA THR A 115 -48.03 8.47 23.40
C THR A 115 -47.79 9.05 24.79
N VAL A 116 -48.89 9.47 25.40
CA VAL A 116 -48.98 9.77 26.83
C VAL A 116 -49.12 8.42 27.55
N PRO A 117 -48.18 7.99 28.41
CA PRO A 117 -48.52 7.00 29.40
C PRO A 117 -49.31 7.70 30.50
N ALA A 118 -50.61 7.39 30.58
CA ALA A 118 -51.42 7.71 31.73
C ALA A 118 -50.98 6.83 32.90
N ASN A 119 -50.31 7.41 33.89
CA ASN A 119 -50.23 6.84 35.23
C ASN A 119 -50.62 7.93 36.22
N GLY A 120 -51.92 8.01 36.50
CA GLY A 120 -52.40 8.63 37.72
C GLY A 120 -52.36 7.60 38.85
N SER A 121 -51.73 7.95 39.98
CA SER A 121 -52.14 7.44 41.29
C SER A 121 -51.75 8.43 42.38
N THR A 122 -52.77 9.00 42.99
CA THR A 122 -52.75 9.90 44.14
C THR A 122 -52.28 9.15 45.40
N GLY A 123 -51.46 9.79 46.25
CA GLY A 123 -51.13 9.28 47.58
C GLY A 123 -50.29 10.29 48.36
N ALA A 124 -50.84 10.77 49.49
CA ALA A 124 -50.39 11.93 50.25
C ALA A 124 -49.19 11.71 51.21
N ALA A 125 -48.71 12.85 51.72
CA ALA A 125 -48.15 13.12 53.06
C ALA A 125 -46.61 13.25 53.25
N HIS A 126 -46.26 14.45 53.73
CA HIS A 126 -45.21 14.94 54.66
C HIS A 126 -44.42 13.89 55.49
N PRO A 127 -43.20 14.20 55.99
CA PRO A 127 -42.79 15.42 56.73
C PRO A 127 -41.97 16.43 55.93
#